data_AF-A0A831WZY7-F1
#
_entry.id   AF-A0A831WZY7-F1
#
_cell.length_a   1.000
_cell.length_b   1.000
_cell.length_c   1.000
_cell.angle_alpha   90.00
_cell.angle_beta   90.00
_cell.angle_gamma   90.00
#
_symmetry.space_group_name_H-M   'P 1'
#
loop_
_entity.id
_entity.type
_entity.pdbx_description
1 polymer ?
#
loop_
_entity_poly.entity_id
_entity_poly.type
_entity_poly.pdbx_seq_one_letter_code
_entity_poly.pdbx_strand_id
1 'polypeptide(L)'
;MTNSISKIDAERLAKEDLARRLGAAVSDVATQSVEDDEFSNASLGAAEEDEMSAQVITDGWRILLSHRSRTYEYRANSYQLRLVAFEGKNYRVYP
;
A
#
# COMPACT_ATOMS: atom_id res chain seq x y z
N MET A 1 -7.48 20.71 -8.43
CA MET A 1 -8.30 19.56 -8.03
C MET A 1 -7.32 18.55 -7.43
N THR A 2 -7.13 18.55 -6.12
CA THR A 2 -6.25 17.55 -5.48
C THR A 2 -7.01 16.23 -5.44
N ASN A 3 -6.56 15.26 -6.22
CA ASN A 3 -7.16 13.93 -6.24
C ASN A 3 -6.71 13.20 -4.98
N SER A 4 -7.47 13.35 -3.90
CA SER A 4 -7.18 12.68 -2.62
C SER A 4 -7.67 11.23 -2.67
N ILE A 5 -6.82 10.30 -2.24
CA ILE A 5 -7.16 8.87 -2.16
C ILE A 5 -8.05 8.65 -0.93
N SER A 6 -9.19 7.98 -1.10
CA SER A 6 -10.02 7.51 0.02
C SER A 6 -9.53 6.14 0.51
N LYS A 7 -9.87 5.74 1.75
CA LYS A 7 -9.54 4.40 2.26
C LYS A 7 -10.06 3.26 1.33
N ILE A 8 -11.27 3.43 0.78
CA ILE A 8 -11.87 2.47 -0.16
C ILE A 8 -11.09 2.43 -1.48
N ASP A 9 -10.69 3.61 -2.01
CA ASP A 9 -9.87 3.67 -3.22
C ASP A 9 -8.48 3.08 -2.99
N ALA A 10 -7.87 3.29 -1.82
CA ALA A 10 -6.59 2.71 -1.47
C ALA A 10 -6.64 1.18 -1.47
N GLU A 11 -7.68 0.59 -0.86
CA GLU A 11 -7.90 -0.86 -0.89
C GLU A 11 -8.08 -1.37 -2.32
N ARG A 12 -8.94 -0.72 -3.12
CA ARG A 12 -9.19 -1.10 -4.51
C ARG A 12 -7.91 -1.05 -5.35
N LEU A 13 -7.16 0.05 -5.28
CA LEU A 13 -5.90 0.23 -6.01
C LEU A 13 -4.84 -0.79 -5.57
N ALA A 14 -4.76 -1.10 -4.28
CA ALA A 14 -3.84 -2.11 -3.76
C ALA A 14 -4.15 -3.50 -4.32
N LYS A 15 -5.43 -3.88 -4.43
CA LYS A 15 -5.84 -5.16 -5.03
C LYS A 15 -5.52 -5.23 -6.51
N GLU A 16 -5.80 -4.16 -7.25
CA GLU A 16 -5.49 -4.04 -8.68
C GLU A 16 -3.98 -4.13 -8.94
N ASP A 17 -3.17 -3.43 -8.14
CA ASP A 17 -1.71 -3.50 -8.23
C ASP A 17 -1.16 -4.89 -7.91
N LEU A 18 -1.62 -5.50 -6.81
CA LEU A 18 -1.17 -6.83 -6.43
C LEU A 18 -1.52 -7.88 -7.48
N ALA A 19 -2.76 -7.86 -7.98
CA ALA A 19 -3.20 -8.79 -9.03
C ALA A 19 -2.34 -8.67 -10.28
N ARG A 20 -2.03 -7.44 -10.72
CA ARG A 20 -1.16 -7.17 -11.86
C ARG A 20 0.24 -7.73 -11.65
N ARG A 21 0.86 -7.49 -10.49
CA ARG A 21 2.21 -8.00 -10.15
C ARG A 21 2.27 -9.52 -10.10
N LEU A 22 1.20 -10.16 -9.62
CA LEU A 22 1.14 -11.62 -9.49
C LEU A 22 0.65 -12.32 -10.77
N GLY A 23 0.21 -11.58 -11.79
CA GLY A 23 -0.42 -12.15 -12.97
C GLY A 23 -1.72 -12.90 -12.67
N ALA A 24 -2.47 -12.46 -11.66
CA ALA A 24 -3.70 -13.07 -11.17
C ALA A 24 -4.94 -12.20 -11.48
N ALA A 25 -6.14 -12.76 -11.32
CA ALA A 25 -7.36 -11.95 -11.36
C ALA A 25 -7.51 -11.15 -10.06
N VAL A 26 -8.07 -9.94 -10.12
CA VAL A 26 -8.34 -9.12 -8.93
C VAL A 26 -9.27 -9.83 -7.94
N SER A 27 -10.16 -10.69 -8.44
CA SER A 27 -11.03 -11.55 -7.63
C SER A 27 -10.30 -12.60 -6.80
N ASP A 28 -9.07 -12.98 -7.20
CA ASP A 28 -8.25 -13.95 -6.48
C ASP A 28 -7.46 -13.30 -5.32
N VAL A 29 -7.46 -11.96 -5.26
CA VAL A 29 -6.84 -11.19 -4.18
C VAL A 29 -7.90 -10.88 -3.11
N ALA A 30 -7.73 -11.44 -1.92
CA ALA A 30 -8.63 -11.22 -0.79
C ALA A 30 -8.06 -10.15 0.16
N THR A 31 -8.92 -9.24 0.61
CA THR A 31 -8.60 -8.29 1.68
C THR A 31 -8.69 -9.00 3.02
N GLN A 32 -7.61 -8.98 3.79
CA GLN A 32 -7.60 -9.50 5.17
C GLN A 32 -8.00 -8.40 6.16
N SER A 33 -7.44 -7.20 6.02
CA SER A 33 -7.80 -6.04 6.85
C SER A 33 -7.49 -4.71 6.16
N VAL A 34 -8.21 -3.67 6.58
CA VAL A 34 -7.93 -2.27 6.27
C VAL A 34 -8.14 -1.46 7.56
N GLU A 35 -7.05 -1.02 8.17
CA GLU A 35 -7.06 -0.40 9.49
C GLU A 35 -6.38 0.97 9.45
N ASP A 36 -6.86 1.92 10.26
CA ASP A 36 -6.14 3.18 10.50
C ASP A 36 -4.85 2.88 11.27
N ASP A 37 -3.76 3.54 10.89
CA ASP A 37 -2.45 3.36 11.52
C ASP A 37 -1.59 4.63 11.41
N GLU A 38 -0.58 4.70 12.26
CA GLU A 38 0.40 5.78 12.31
C GLU A 38 1.77 5.26 11.87
N PHE A 39 2.42 5.96 10.94
CA PHE A 39 3.71 5.54 10.40
C PHE A 39 4.82 6.52 10.78
N SER A 40 6.02 6.00 11.01
CA SER A 40 7.15 6.77 11.57
C SER A 40 7.75 7.84 10.65
N ASN A 41 7.35 7.87 9.37
CA ASN A 41 7.90 8.81 8.39
C ASN A 41 6.88 9.13 7.27
N ALA A 42 7.16 10.19 6.51
CA ALA A 42 6.30 10.67 5.43
C ALA A 42 6.08 9.64 4.30
N SER A 43 7.01 8.70 4.13
CA SER A 43 6.90 7.56 3.20
C SER A 43 6.20 6.35 3.82
N LEU A 44 5.45 6.54 4.90
CA LEU A 44 4.66 5.50 5.58
C LEU A 44 5.51 4.31 6.07
N GLY A 45 6.76 4.56 6.43
CA GLY A 45 7.71 3.50 6.79
C GLY A 45 8.09 2.59 5.62
N ALA A 46 7.76 2.96 4.38
CA ALA A 46 7.93 2.17 3.16
C ALA A 46 8.60 2.99 2.04
N ALA A 47 9.65 3.74 2.39
CA ALA A 47 10.47 4.48 1.43
C ALA A 47 11.02 3.54 0.34
N GLU A 48 11.02 4.00 -0.91
CA GLU A 48 11.68 3.27 -2.02
C GLU A 48 13.20 3.23 -1.79
N GLU A 49 13.90 2.36 -2.53
CA GLU A 49 15.37 2.36 -2.49
C GLU A 49 15.90 3.77 -2.82
N ASP A 50 16.84 4.25 -2.01
CA ASP A 50 17.45 5.59 -2.09
C ASP A 50 16.50 6.79 -1.88
N GLU A 51 15.23 6.56 -1.50
CA GLU A 51 14.30 7.65 -1.17
C GLU A 51 14.57 8.20 0.24
N MET A 52 14.94 9.49 0.31
CA MET A 52 14.97 10.21 1.58
C MET A 52 13.54 10.54 2.04
N SER A 53 13.17 10.07 3.23
CA SER A 53 11.88 10.36 3.85
C SER A 53 12.04 11.28 5.06
N ALA A 54 11.18 12.30 5.15
CA ALA A 54 11.07 13.14 6.34
C ALA A 54 10.61 12.30 7.55
N GLN A 55 11.24 12.53 8.70
CA GLN A 55 10.95 11.85 9.96
C GLN A 55 9.78 12.54 10.67
N VAL A 56 8.57 12.17 10.28
CA VAL A 56 7.32 12.74 10.81
C VAL A 56 6.28 11.63 10.94
N ILE A 57 5.58 11.59 12.08
CA ILE A 57 4.46 10.67 12.27
C ILE A 57 3.37 11.03 11.26
N THR A 58 2.96 10.05 10.47
CA THR A 58 2.02 10.23 9.37
C THR A 58 0.86 9.27 9.51
N ASP A 59 -0.34 9.81 9.65
CA ASP A 59 -1.57 9.04 9.67
C ASP A 59 -1.84 8.42 8.30
N GLY A 60 -2.38 7.21 8.31
CA GLY A 60 -2.76 6.50 7.11
C GLY A 60 -3.50 5.21 7.41
N TRP A 61 -3.39 4.29 6.47
CA TRP A 61 -4.07 3.01 6.50
C TRP A 61 -3.09 1.89 6.22
N ARG A 62 -3.09 0.86 7.06
CA ARG A 62 -2.47 -0.44 6.78
C ARG A 62 -3.50 -1.34 6.11
N ILE A 63 -3.16 -1.84 4.93
CA ILE A 63 -3.99 -2.73 4.12
C ILE A 63 -3.27 -4.07 4.01
N LEU A 64 -3.85 -5.13 4.56
CA LEU A 64 -3.34 -6.48 4.41
C LEU A 64 -4.15 -7.21 3.35
N LEU A 65 -3.48 -7.64 2.29
CA LEU A 65 -4.04 -8.45 1.23
C LEU A 65 -3.46 -9.86 1.29
N SER A 66 -4.21 -10.83 0.78
CA SER A 66 -3.77 -12.21 0.66
C SER A 66 -4.04 -12.74 -0.74
N HIS A 67 -3.12 -13.56 -1.23
CA HIS A 67 -3.29 -14.34 -2.43
C HIS A 67 -2.63 -15.71 -2.20
N ARG A 68 -3.42 -16.78 -2.32
CA ARG A 68 -3.04 -18.14 -1.91
C ARG A 68 -2.58 -18.15 -0.44
N SER A 69 -1.38 -18.65 -0.15
CA SER A 69 -0.83 -18.77 1.21
C SER A 69 0.14 -17.65 1.58
N ARG A 70 0.08 -16.50 0.88
CA ARG A 70 0.95 -15.34 1.13
C ARG A 70 0.14 -14.10 1.45
N THR A 71 0.65 -13.32 2.40
CA THR A 71 0.12 -12.01 2.80
C THR A 71 1.04 -10.92 2.26
N TYR A 72 0.43 -9.81 1.84
CA TYR A 72 1.08 -8.65 1.26
C TYR A 72 0.56 -7.41 1.99
N GLU A 73 1.48 -6.54 2.39
CA GLU A 73 1.14 -5.31 3.09
C GLU A 73 1.24 -4.13 2.12
N TYR A 74 0.18 -3.34 2.10
CA TYR A 74 0.16 -2.01 1.51
C TYR A 74 -0.06 -0.98 2.61
N ARG A 75 0.49 0.21 2.42
CA ARG A 75 0.29 1.36 3.30
C ARG A 75 -0.11 2.55 2.46
N ALA A 76 -1.14 3.27 2.88
CA ALA A 76 -1.64 4.42 2.15
C ALA A 76 -1.99 5.58 3.06
N ASN A 77 -2.11 6.76 2.48
CA ASN A 77 -2.83 7.89 3.06
C ASN A 77 -3.55 8.62 1.92
N SER A 78 -4.09 9.81 2.19
CA SER A 78 -4.82 10.59 1.19
C SER A 78 -4.01 11.03 -0.03
N TYR A 79 -2.69 10.80 -0.07
CA TYR A 79 -1.79 11.25 -1.13
C TYR A 79 -1.02 10.14 -1.83
N GLN A 80 -0.84 8.98 -1.20
CA GLN A 80 0.02 7.93 -1.74
C GLN A 80 -0.44 6.54 -1.31
N LEU A 81 -0.05 5.54 -2.10
CA LEU A 81 -0.17 4.11 -1.81
C LEU A 81 1.21 3.48 -2.03
N ARG A 82 1.63 2.63 -1.10
CA ARG A 82 2.93 1.96 -1.11
C ARG A 82 2.79 0.48 -0.81
N LEU A 83 3.47 -0.33 -1.59
CA LEU A 83 3.65 -1.76 -1.35
C LEU A 83 4.90 -1.98 -0.50
N VAL A 84 4.76 -2.75 0.58
CA VAL A 84 5.83 -2.98 1.56
C VAL A 84 6.52 -4.31 1.29
N ALA A 85 7.85 -4.28 1.21
CA ALA A 85 8.74 -5.45 1.17
C ALA A 85 8.38 -6.53 0.13
N PHE A 86 7.76 -6.16 -0.99
CA PHE A 86 7.48 -7.08 -2.08
C PHE A 86 8.79 -7.48 -2.77
N GLU A 87 9.11 -8.77 -2.71
CA GLU A 87 10.39 -9.29 -3.21
C GLU A 87 11.61 -8.55 -2.61
N GLY A 88 11.48 -8.12 -1.35
CA GLY A 88 12.54 -7.42 -0.62
C GLY A 88 12.62 -5.91 -0.87
N LYS A 89 11.68 -5.32 -1.62
CA LYS A 89 11.67 -3.89 -1.95
C LYS A 89 10.32 -3.23 -1.68
N ASN A 90 10.36 -1.93 -1.42
CA ASN A 90 9.15 -1.11 -1.35
C ASN A 90 8.88 -0.47 -2.72
N TYR A 91 7.61 -0.26 -3.02
CA TYR A 91 7.21 0.38 -4.28
C TYR A 91 6.15 1.44 -4.01
N ARG A 92 6.27 2.60 -4.64
CA ARG A 92 5.15 3.52 -4.77
C ARG A 92 4.21 3.02 -5.87
N VAL A 93 2.92 3.00 -5.56
CA VAL A 93 1.87 2.59 -6.49
C VAL A 93 1.23 3.85 -7.05
N TYR A 94 1.30 4.00 -8.36
CA TYR A 94 0.65 5.09 -9.08
C TYR A 94 -0.70 4.62 -9.63
N PRO A 95 -1.78 5.40 -9.48
CA PRO A 95 -3.07 5.12 -10.10
C PRO A 95 -2.99 5.14 -11.64
#